data_AF-A0A366DHL8-F1
#
_entry.id   AF-A0A366DHL8-F1
#
_cell.length_a   1.000
_cell.length_b   1.000
_cell.length_c   1.000
_cell.angle_alpha   90.00
_cell.angle_beta   90.00
_cell.angle_gamma   90.00
#
_symmetry.space_group_name_H-M   'P 1'
#
loop_
_entity.id
_entity.type
_entity.pdbx_description
1 polymer ?
#
loop_
_entity_poly.entity_id
_entity_poly.type
_entity_poly.pdbx_seq_one_letter_code
_entity_poly.pdbx_strand_id
1 'polypeptide(L)' 'MARTVRACHCREVLNYFGHCAACGYPARADLVTTVYTDGSQTATLVATCGLPCGWSGPVPLTTMTPRDPSV' A
#
# COMPACT_ATOMS: atom_id res chain seq x y z
N MET A 1 -21.01 -3.26 -10.66
CA MET A 1 -21.39 -4.12 -9.52
C MET A 1 -20.28 -4.05 -8.49
N ALA A 2 -20.59 -3.74 -7.23
CA ALA A 2 -19.58 -3.70 -6.17
C ALA A 2 -19.23 -5.14 -5.75
N ARG A 3 -17.93 -5.48 -5.70
CA ARG A 3 -17.47 -6.77 -5.20
C ARG A 3 -17.53 -6.77 -3.67
N THR A 4 -17.93 -7.89 -3.08
CA THR A 4 -17.97 -8.05 -1.62
C THR A 4 -16.58 -8.43 -1.10
N VAL A 5 -16.11 -7.73 -0.08
CA VAL A 5 -14.83 -8.03 0.57
C VAL A 5 -15.01 -9.22 1.52
N ARG A 6 -14.15 -10.22 1.39
CA ARG A 6 -14.07 -11.39 2.26
C ARG A 6 -13.04 -11.19 3.38
N ALA A 7 -11.89 -10.63 3.06
CA ALA A 7 -10.82 -10.33 4.02
C ALA A 7 -9.98 -9.16 3.54
N CYS A 8 -9.37 -8.42 4.48
CA CYS A 8 -8.35 -7.44 4.21
C CYS A 8 -7.12 -7.71 5.07
N HIS A 9 -5.95 -7.58 4.46
CA HIS A 9 -4.66 -7.75 5.13
C HIS A 9 -3.81 -6.52 4.87
N CYS A 10 -3.31 -5.90 5.92
CA CYS A 10 -2.36 -4.80 5.83
C CYS A 10 -1.00 -5.32 6.29
N ARG A 11 0.04 -5.10 5.48
CA ARG A 11 1.42 -5.32 5.90
C ARG A 11 2.28 -4.12 5.58
N GLU A 12 3.07 -3.69 6.55
CA GLU A 12 4.03 -2.62 6.33
C GLU A 12 5.09 -3.06 5.30
N VAL A 13 5.44 -2.14 4.41
CA VAL A 13 6.49 -2.30 3.41
C VAL A 13 7.72 -1.56 3.89
N LEU A 14 8.53 -2.26 4.69
CA LEU A 14 9.72 -1.71 5.34
C LEU A 14 10.80 -1.20 4.37
N ASN A 15 10.75 -1.64 3.11
CA ASN A 15 11.65 -1.20 2.04
C ASN A 15 11.03 -0.13 1.12
N TYR A 16 10.00 0.57 1.59
CA TYR A 16 9.46 1.74 0.93
C TYR A 16 10.18 3.00 1.42
N PHE A 17 10.87 3.68 0.51
CA PHE A 17 11.63 4.92 0.78
C PHE A 17 11.00 6.13 0.07
N GLY A 18 9.68 6.14 -0.05
CA GLY A 18 8.96 7.24 -0.70
C GLY A 18 8.77 8.45 0.19
N HIS A 19 8.41 9.57 -0.43
CA HIS A 19 8.17 10.84 0.23
C HIS A 19 6.68 11.19 0.14
N CYS A 20 6.19 11.92 1.14
CA CYS A 20 4.85 12.45 1.17
C CYS A 20 4.64 13.41 -0.01
N ALA A 21 3.59 13.17 -0.81
CA ALA A 21 3.26 14.02 -1.95
C ALA A 21 2.85 15.45 -1.55
N ALA A 22 2.40 15.65 -0.29
CA ALA A 22 1.97 16.95 0.20
C ALA A 22 3.12 17.82 0.74
N CYS A 23 4.10 17.24 1.45
CA CYS A 23 5.12 18.02 2.16
C CYS A 23 6.56 17.52 1.97
N GLY A 24 6.78 16.45 1.20
CA GLY A 24 8.11 15.90 0.91
C GLY A 24 8.78 15.15 2.08
N TYR A 25 8.14 15.00 3.23
CA TYR A 25 8.70 14.25 4.36
C TYR A 25 8.67 12.74 4.10
N PRO A 26 9.58 11.94 4.66
CA PRO A 26 9.53 10.49 4.53
C PRO A 26 8.15 9.92 4.90
N ALA A 27 7.63 9.06 4.02
CA ALA A 27 6.36 8.36 4.22
C ALA A 27 6.65 6.87 4.40
N ARG A 28 5.92 6.24 5.33
CA ARG A 28 5.84 4.78 5.40
C ARG A 28 4.76 4.29 4.43
N ALA A 29 4.82 3.05 3.98
CA ALA A 29 3.76 2.47 3.16
C ALA A 29 3.31 1.11 3.67
N ASP A 30 2.01 0.88 3.57
CA ASP A 30 1.38 -0.39 3.85
C ASP A 30 0.86 -0.99 2.55
N LEU A 31 1.11 -2.28 2.32
CA LEU A 31 0.40 -3.01 1.29
C LEU A 31 -0.91 -3.52 1.87
N VAL A 32 -2.00 -3.02 1.30
CA VAL A 32 -3.35 -3.47 1.57
C VAL A 32 -3.75 -4.50 0.52
N THR A 33 -3.84 -5.76 0.93
CA THR A 33 -4.39 -6.85 0.11
C THR A 33 -5.85 -7.05 0.46
N THR A 34 -6.74 -6.86 -0.52
CA THR A 34 -8.17 -7.12 -0.38
C THR A 34 -8.51 -8.42 -1.09
N VAL A 35 -9.06 -9.38 -0.37
CA VAL A 35 -9.57 -10.64 -0.90
C VAL A 35 -11.08 -10.52 -1.04
N TYR A 36 -11.61 -10.77 -2.23
CA TYR A 36 -13.04 -10.71 -2.51
C TYR A 36 -13.70 -12.10 -2.39
N THR A 37 -15.02 -12.12 -2.26
CA THR A 37 -15.80 -13.37 -2.13
C THR A 37 -15.74 -14.26 -3.38
N ASP A 38 -15.46 -13.68 -4.55
CA ASP A 38 -15.25 -14.39 -5.80
C ASP A 38 -13.84 -15.01 -5.95
N GLY A 39 -13.01 -14.92 -4.90
CA GLY A 39 -11.65 -15.45 -4.88
C GLY A 39 -10.60 -14.54 -5.52
N SER A 40 -11.01 -13.46 -6.17
CA SER A 40 -10.06 -12.47 -6.68
C SER A 40 -9.41 -11.67 -5.56
N GLN A 41 -8.27 -11.07 -5.87
CA GLN A 41 -7.53 -10.24 -4.93
C GLN A 41 -7.05 -8.96 -5.61
N THR A 42 -7.01 -7.87 -4.85
CA THR A 42 -6.35 -6.62 -5.24
C THR A 42 -5.30 -6.27 -4.19
N ALA A 43 -4.22 -5.66 -4.64
CA ALA A 43 -3.15 -5.21 -3.76
C ALA A 43 -2.86 -3.73 -4.07
N THR A 44 -2.86 -2.89 -3.04
CA THR A 44 -2.63 -1.45 -3.18
C THR A 44 -1.67 -0.97 -2.11
N LEU A 45 -0.62 -0.25 -2.51
CA LEU A 45 0.21 0.46 -1.54
C LEU A 45 -0.48 1.75 -1.12
N VAL A 46 -0.57 1.95 0.18
CA VAL A 46 -1.02 3.19 0.78
C VAL A 46 0.14 3.77 1.55
N ALA A 47 0.64 4.94 1.12
CA ALA A 47 1.65 5.67 1.85
C ALA A 47 0.98 6.55 2.91
N THR A 48 1.61 6.68 4.07
CA THR A 48 1.22 7.57 5.15
C THR A 48 2.43 8.41 5.58
N CYS A 49 2.26 9.72 5.57
CA CYS A 49 3.28 10.67 6.02
C CYS A 49 3.50 10.53 7.52
N GLY A 50 4.76 10.36 7.95
CA GLY A 50 5.11 10.18 9.35
C GLY A 50 4.76 11.38 10.22
N LEU A 51 5.05 12.61 9.73
CA LEU A 51 4.75 13.95 10.28
C LEU A 51 5.19 14.99 9.20
N PRO A 52 4.77 16.26 9.22
CA PRO A 52 3.76 16.88 10.08
C PRO A 52 2.34 16.87 9.49
N CYS A 53 2.16 16.59 8.19
CA CYS A 53 0.89 16.79 7.52
C CYS A 53 -0.11 15.62 7.64
N GLY A 54 0.34 14.43 8.06
CA GLY A 54 -0.52 13.26 8.25
C GLY A 54 -1.18 12.71 6.98
N TRP A 55 -0.77 13.16 5.79
CA TRP A 55 -1.34 12.71 4.53
C TRP A 55 -1.26 11.19 4.38
N SER A 56 -2.34 10.59 3.88
CA SER A 56 -2.38 9.18 3.49
C SER A 56 -3.02 9.02 2.12
N GLY A 57 -2.45 8.19 1.26
CA GLY A 57 -3.02 7.96 -0.07
C GLY A 57 -2.36 6.81 -0.84
N PRO A 58 -3.00 6.35 -1.93
CA PRO A 58 -2.44 5.33 -2.78
C PRO A 58 -1.18 5.85 -3.46
N VAL A 59 -0.14 5.03 -3.48
CA VAL A 59 1.12 5.32 -4.19
C VAL A 59 1.43 4.20 -5.18
N PRO A 60 2.12 4.50 -6.30
CA PRO A 60 2.60 3.45 -7.19
C PRO A 60 3.50 2.46 -6.43
N LEU A 61 3.45 1.19 -6.85
CA LEU A 61 4.26 0.11 -6.29
C LEU A 61 5.72 0.26 -6.75
N THR A 62 6.43 1.23 -6.17
CA THR A 62 7.88 1.39 -6.29
C THR A 62 8.54 0.81 -5.05
N THR A 63 8.61 -0.52 -4.98
CA THR A 63 9.50 -1.19 -4.04
C THR A 63 10.91 -1.18 -4.62
N MET A 64 11.92 -0.85 -3.80
CA MET A 64 13.32 -0.80 -4.24
C MET A 64 13.81 -2.17 -4.77
N THR A 65 13.16 -3.25 -4.33
CA THR A 65 13.28 -4.58 -4.92
C THR A 65 11.92 -4.95 -5.50
N PRO A 66 11.82 -5.33 -6.79
CA PRO A 66 10.58 -5.91 -7.28
C PRO A 66 10.23 -7.11 -6.40
N ARG A 67 8.95 -7.24 -6.04
CA ARG A 67 8.50 -8.52 -5.48
C ARG A 67 8.61 -9.54 -6.57
N ASP A 68 9.39 -10.59 -6.33
CA ASP A 68 9.37 -11.76 -7.18
C ASP A 68 7.96 -12.38 -7.10
N PRO A 69 7.22 -12.47 -8.21
CA PRO A 69 5.94 -13.16 -8.24
C PRO A 69 6.06 -14.70 -8.09
N SER A 70 7.28 -15.23 -7.94
CA SER A 70 7.58 -16.67 -7.91
C SER A 70 7.73 -17.29 -6.51
N VAL A 71 7.57 -16.51 -5.42
CA VAL A 71 7.58 -17.00 -4.02
C VAL A 71 6.18 -17.04 -3.43
#